data_AF-A0A973BCH0-F1
#
_entry.id   AF-A0A973BCH0-F1
#
_cell.length_a   1.000
_cell.length_b   1.000
_cell.length_c   1.000
_cell.angle_alpha   90.00
_cell.angle_beta   90.00
_cell.angle_gamma   90.00
#
_symmetry.space_group_name_H-M   'P 1'
#
loop_
_entity.id
_entity.type
_entity.pdbx_description
1 polymer ?
#
loop_
_entity_poly.entity_id
_entity_poly.type
_entity_poly.pdbx_seq_one_letter_code
_entity_poly.pdbx_strand_id
1 'polypeptide(L)'
;MSKRAFFFGLAVVALLIFSLYRAKYGAQETVAEIEMVEQQIELAQSEQADLLAEFAHRSRQEWIEEFARRELGMVPARAEQFVRTVDLDGRVGPPTELPDASVQTDREAPRAN
;
A
#
# COMPACT_ATOMS: atom_id res chain seq x y z
N MET A 1 18.14 -17.84 -68.57
CA MET A 1 17.18 -17.84 -67.44
C MET A 1 16.11 -16.78 -67.68
N SER A 2 14.84 -17.06 -67.37
CA SER A 2 13.77 -16.07 -67.61
C SER A 2 13.95 -14.89 -66.64
N LYS A 3 13.86 -13.65 -67.15
CA LYS A 3 13.97 -12.43 -66.31
C LYS A 3 12.95 -12.45 -65.16
N ARG A 4 11.79 -13.08 -65.39
CA ARG A 4 10.73 -13.27 -64.39
C ARG A 4 11.15 -14.14 -63.22
N ALA A 5 11.86 -15.25 -63.47
CA ALA A 5 12.37 -16.11 -62.39
C ALA A 5 13.41 -15.38 -61.52
N PHE A 6 14.24 -14.53 -62.12
CA PHE A 6 15.21 -13.70 -61.40
C PHE A 6 14.51 -12.68 -60.49
N PHE A 7 13.53 -11.93 -61.02
CA PHE A 7 12.75 -10.98 -60.21
C PHE A 7 11.95 -11.66 -59.11
N PHE A 8 11.42 -12.86 -59.36
CA PHE A 8 10.71 -13.62 -58.36
C PHE A 8 11.65 -14.08 -57.23
N GLY A 9 12.83 -14.59 -57.57
CA GLY A 9 13.86 -14.93 -56.59
C GLY A 9 14.27 -13.72 -55.74
N LEU A 10 14.47 -12.56 -56.37
CA LEU A 10 14.80 -11.32 -55.66
C LEU A 10 13.67 -10.88 -54.74
N ALA A 11 12.41 -10.99 -55.17
CA ALA A 11 11.25 -10.68 -54.35
C ALA A 11 11.17 -11.59 -53.12
N VAL A 12 11.40 -12.89 -53.28
CA VAL A 12 11.42 -13.86 -52.17
C VAL A 12 12.53 -13.52 -51.17
N VAL A 13 13.74 -13.21 -51.65
CA VAL A 13 14.85 -12.81 -50.79
C VAL A 13 14.54 -11.53 -50.01
N ALA A 14 13.98 -10.52 -50.66
CA ALA A 14 13.58 -9.28 -49.99
C ALA A 14 12.51 -9.54 -48.92
N LEU A 15 11.54 -10.40 -49.21
CA LEU A 15 10.48 -10.79 -48.26
C LEU A 15 11.06 -11.53 -47.05
N LEU A 16 12.03 -12.42 -47.27
CA LEU A 16 12.73 -13.13 -46.20
C LEU A 16 13.51 -12.18 -45.29
N ILE A 17 14.25 -11.22 -45.85
CA ILE A 17 14.98 -10.21 -45.07
C ILE A 17 14.01 -9.37 -44.24
N PHE A 18 12.89 -8.94 -44.83
CA PHE A 18 11.88 -8.15 -44.13
C PHE A 18 11.20 -8.95 -43.00
N SER A 19 10.86 -10.21 -43.26
CA SER A 19 10.30 -11.12 -42.25
C SER A 19 11.24 -11.30 -41.06
N LEU A 20 12.53 -11.53 -41.34
CA LEU A 20 13.55 -11.71 -40.31
C LEU A 20 13.76 -10.42 -39.49
N TYR A 21 13.76 -9.27 -40.15
CA TYR A 21 13.83 -7.97 -39.49
C TYR A 21 12.62 -7.79 -38.54
N ARG A 22 11.41 -8.01 -39.03
CA ARG A 22 10.18 -7.87 -38.21
C ARG A 22 10.16 -8.85 -37.02
N ALA A 23 10.58 -10.10 -37.22
CA ALA A 23 10.64 -11.09 -36.15
C ALA A 23 11.69 -10.72 -35.08
N LYS A 24 12.87 -10.26 -35.51
CA LYS A 24 13.96 -9.87 -34.60
C LYS A 24 13.59 -8.64 -33.77
N TYR A 25 12.94 -7.64 -34.39
CA TYR A 25 12.50 -6.43 -33.70
C TYR A 25 11.28 -6.66 -32.79
N GLY A 26 10.33 -7.51 -33.22
CA GLY A 26 9.22 -7.90 -32.36
C GLY A 26 9.68 -8.60 -31.08
N ALA A 27 10.73 -9.42 -31.16
CA ALA A 27 11.32 -10.04 -29.98
C ALA A 27 12.02 -9.03 -29.06
N GLN A 28 12.66 -7.99 -29.61
CA GLN A 28 13.35 -6.97 -28.81
C GLN A 28 12.39 -6.09 -28.01
N GLU A 29 11.25 -5.72 -28.59
CA GLU A 29 10.22 -4.94 -27.91
C GLU A 29 9.64 -5.70 -26.70
N THR A 30 9.38 -7.00 -26.85
CA THR A 30 8.92 -7.84 -25.74
C THR A 30 9.97 -8.01 -24.65
N VAL A 31 11.27 -8.13 -24.99
CA VAL A 31 12.34 -8.22 -23.99
C VAL A 31 12.44 -6.94 -23.17
N ALA A 32 12.31 -5.77 -23.80
CA ALA A 32 12.34 -4.49 -23.09
C ALA A 32 11.13 -4.32 -22.17
N GLU A 33 9.94 -4.77 -22.60
CA GLU A 33 8.74 -4.74 -21.75
C GLU A 33 8.86 -5.67 -20.54
N ILE A 34 9.43 -6.87 -20.73
CA ILE A 34 9.70 -7.81 -19.64
C ILE A 34 10.70 -7.21 -18.65
N GLU A 35 11.81 -6.65 -19.13
CA GLU A 35 12.84 -6.05 -18.28
C GLU A 35 12.28 -4.87 -17.45
N MET A 36 11.42 -4.05 -18.06
CA MET A 36 10.73 -2.97 -17.35
C MET A 36 9.79 -3.49 -16.25
N VAL A 37 9.10 -4.60 -16.49
CA VAL A 37 8.22 -5.21 -15.47
C VAL A 37 9.05 -5.86 -14.36
N GLU A 38 10.15 -6.53 -14.69
CA GLU A 38 11.07 -7.12 -13.70
C GLU A 38 11.64 -6.05 -12.76
N GLN A 39 12.06 -4.91 -13.29
CA GLN A 39 12.55 -3.79 -12.46
C GLN A 39 11.47 -3.26 -11.52
N GLN A 40 10.22 -3.17 -11.97
CA GLN A 40 9.10 -2.76 -11.11
C GLN A 40 8.83 -3.76 -9.99
N ILE A 41 8.93 -5.07 -10.29
CA ILE A 41 8.77 -6.14 -9.30
C ILE A 41 9.87 -6.05 -8.25
N GLU A 42 11.12 -5.90 -8.67
CA GLU A 42 12.27 -5.79 -7.78
C GLU A 42 12.13 -4.60 -6.82
N LEU A 43 11.72 -3.44 -7.36
CA LEU A 43 11.49 -2.24 -6.55
C LEU A 43 10.37 -2.45 -5.53
N ALA A 44 9.23 -3.01 -5.94
CA ALA A 44 8.12 -3.31 -5.03
C ALA A 44 8.49 -4.34 -3.93
N GLN A 45 9.32 -5.32 -4.26
CA GLN A 45 9.82 -6.30 -3.27
C GLN A 45 10.76 -5.65 -2.26
N SER A 46 11.61 -4.72 -2.69
CA SER A 46 12.49 -3.97 -1.79
C SER A 46 11.69 -3.09 -0.82
N GLU A 47 10.68 -2.37 -1.31
CA GLU A 47 9.80 -1.55 -0.47
C GLU A 47 9.01 -2.41 0.53
N GLN A 48 8.53 -3.59 0.11
CA GLN A 48 7.87 -4.52 1.01
C GLN A 48 8.79 -4.99 2.13
N ALA A 49 10.05 -5.33 1.81
CA ALA A 49 11.02 -5.78 2.79
C ALA A 49 11.32 -4.70 3.84
N ASP A 50 11.48 -3.45 3.40
CA ASP A 50 11.69 -2.30 4.29
C ASP A 50 10.47 -2.06 5.19
N LEU A 51 9.27 -2.05 4.63
CA LEU A 51 8.03 -1.91 5.39
C LEU A 51 7.83 -3.03 6.41
N LEU A 52 8.17 -4.27 6.05
CA LEU A 52 8.10 -5.40 6.98
C LEU A 52 9.14 -5.28 8.10
N ALA A 53 10.33 -4.78 7.80
CA ALA A 53 11.35 -4.52 8.82
C ALA A 53 10.88 -3.42 9.80
N GLU A 54 10.30 -2.33 9.29
CA GLU A 54 9.70 -1.28 10.12
C GLU A 54 8.54 -1.80 10.94
N PHE A 55 7.65 -2.59 10.33
CA PHE A 55 6.53 -3.21 11.02
C PHE A 55 7.02 -4.15 12.13
N ALA A 56 8.02 -5.00 11.86
CA ALA A 56 8.59 -5.89 12.87
C ALA A 56 9.19 -5.08 14.04
N HIS A 57 9.80 -3.94 13.78
CA HIS A 57 10.30 -3.05 14.82
C HIS A 57 9.17 -2.46 15.68
N ARG A 58 8.10 -1.96 15.05
CA ARG A 58 6.96 -1.25 15.67
C ARG A 58 5.93 -2.17 16.33
N SER A 59 5.79 -3.40 15.84
CA SER A 59 4.82 -4.38 16.37
C SER A 59 5.31 -5.09 17.63
N ARG A 60 6.56 -4.88 18.04
CA ARG A 60 7.05 -5.42 19.32
C ARG A 60 6.23 -4.88 20.47
N GLN A 61 5.74 -5.79 21.30
CA GLN A 61 4.91 -5.50 22.47
C GLN A 61 5.56 -4.45 23.39
N GLU A 62 6.87 -4.49 23.56
CA GLU A 62 7.66 -3.52 24.34
C GLU A 62 7.53 -2.09 23.78
N TRP A 63 7.59 -1.93 22.45
CA TRP A 63 7.43 -0.64 21.79
C TRP A 63 6.00 -0.11 21.92
N ILE A 64 5.02 -1.00 21.78
CA ILE A 64 3.60 -0.66 21.93
C ILE A 64 3.30 -0.20 23.36
N GLU A 65 3.80 -0.92 24.37
CA GLU A 65 3.62 -0.54 25.77
C GLU A 65 4.28 0.80 26.08
N GLU A 66 5.50 1.02 25.60
CA GLU A 66 6.21 2.29 25.79
C GLU A 66 5.51 3.45 25.08
N PHE A 67 5.04 3.25 23.85
CA PHE A 67 4.27 4.25 23.11
C PHE A 67 2.95 4.58 23.82
N ALA A 68 2.20 3.57 24.27
CA ALA A 68 0.96 3.77 25.01
C ALA A 68 1.19 4.53 26.31
N ARG A 69 2.26 4.22 27.04
CA ARG A 69 2.63 4.92 28.28
C ARG A 69 3.03 6.37 28.04
N ARG A 70 3.85 6.62 27.02
CA ARG A 70 4.45 7.94 26.76
C ARG A 70 3.51 8.89 26.03
N GLU A 71 2.89 8.43 24.96
CA GLU A 71 2.12 9.27 24.04
C GLU A 71 0.62 9.28 24.38
N LEU A 72 0.07 8.12 24.76
CA LEU A 72 -1.35 7.98 25.09
C LEU A 72 -1.62 8.18 26.60
N GLY A 73 -0.58 8.36 27.42
CA GLY A 73 -0.72 8.48 28.87
C GLY A 73 -1.33 7.24 29.53
N MET A 74 -1.30 6.08 28.86
CA MET A 74 -1.84 4.82 29.34
C MET A 74 -0.85 4.20 30.31
N VAL A 75 -0.90 4.69 31.56
CA VAL A 75 -0.12 4.17 32.68
C VAL A 75 -0.96 3.11 33.41
N PRO A 76 -0.38 2.02 33.95
CA PRO A 76 -1.12 1.10 34.82
C PRO A 76 -1.87 1.88 35.91
N ALA A 77 -3.13 1.51 36.12
CA ALA A 77 -3.99 2.16 37.09
C ALA A 77 -3.34 2.13 38.48
N ARG A 78 -3.27 3.29 39.12
CA ARG A 78 -2.68 3.39 40.46
C ARG A 78 -3.68 2.87 41.50
N ALA A 79 -3.18 2.39 42.64
CA ALA A 79 -4.02 1.84 43.71
C ALA A 79 -5.13 2.82 44.16
N GLU A 80 -4.85 4.12 44.11
CA GLU A 80 -5.76 5.20 44.50
C GLU A 80 -6.87 5.48 43.47
N GLN A 81 -6.80 4.85 42.30
CA GLN A 81 -7.81 4.93 41.23
C GLN A 81 -8.83 3.78 41.31
N PHE A 82 -8.55 2.72 42.09
CA PHE A 82 -9.52 1.66 42.34
C PHE A 82 -10.49 2.09 43.44
N VAL A 83 -11.77 2.15 43.09
CA VAL A 83 -12.86 2.51 44.01
C VAL A 83 -13.79 1.32 44.10
N ARG A 84 -14.29 1.00 45.31
CA ARG A 84 -15.32 -0.03 45.46
C ARG A 84 -16.58 0.47 44.77
N THR A 85 -17.31 -0.44 44.13
CA THR A 85 -18.53 -0.09 43.39
C THR A 85 -19.56 0.66 44.22
N VAL A 86 -19.63 0.36 45.53
CA VAL A 86 -20.51 1.06 46.50
C VAL A 86 -20.12 2.51 46.77
N ASP A 87 -18.85 2.88 46.56
CA ASP A 87 -18.31 4.23 46.80
C ASP A 87 -18.14 5.03 45.50
N LEU A 88 -18.57 4.47 44.36
CA LEU A 88 -18.35 5.03 43.03
C LEU A 88 -19.17 6.30 42.78
N ASP A 89 -20.39 6.34 43.30
CA ASP A 89 -21.34 7.46 43.17
C ASP A 89 -20.82 8.76 43.80
N GLY A 90 -19.90 8.67 44.76
CA GLY A 90 -19.29 9.84 45.41
C GLY A 90 -18.08 10.42 44.66
N ARG A 91 -17.60 9.76 43.59
CA ARG A 91 -16.33 10.10 42.93
C ARG A 91 -16.46 10.28 41.42
N VAL A 92 -17.41 9.60 40.80
CA VAL A 92 -17.81 9.85 39.41
C VAL A 92 -19.00 10.81 39.46
N GLY A 93 -18.94 11.91 38.69
CA GLY A 93 -20.08 12.82 38.59
C GLY A 93 -21.35 12.10 38.11
N PRO A 94 -22.54 12.70 38.26
CA PRO A 94 -23.78 12.08 37.83
C PRO A 94 -23.65 11.64 36.36
N PRO A 95 -24.20 10.47 35.98
CA PRO A 95 -24.14 9.99 34.60
C PRO A 95 -24.61 11.11 33.68
N THR A 96 -23.71 11.60 32.83
CA THR A 96 -24.12 12.50 31.76
C THR A 96 -24.86 11.63 30.77
N GLU A 97 -26.17 11.84 30.61
CA GLU A 97 -26.90 11.19 29.53
C GLU A 97 -26.19 11.54 28.22
N LEU A 98 -25.56 10.54 27.60
CA LEU A 98 -25.04 10.74 26.25
C LEU A 98 -26.24 11.03 25.35
N PRO A 99 -26.16 12.02 24.45
CA PRO A 99 -27.21 12.24 23.49
C PRO A 99 -27.46 10.94 22.73
N ASP A 100 -28.73 10.54 22.66
CA ASP A 100 -29.17 9.35 21.94
C ASP A 100 -28.49 9.30 20.57
N ALA A 101 -27.94 8.14 20.19
CA ALA A 101 -27.24 7.94 18.92
C ALA A 101 -28.13 8.21 17.67
N SER A 102 -29.44 8.44 17.88
CA SER A 102 -30.41 8.84 16.86
C SER A 102 -30.48 10.35 16.61
N VAL A 103 -29.87 11.18 17.46
CA VAL A 103 -29.74 12.62 17.21
C VAL A 103 -28.60 12.81 16.20
N GLN A 104 -28.95 12.93 14.93
CA GLN A 104 -28.07 13.53 13.93
C GLN A 104 -27.64 14.89 14.46
N THR A 105 -26.41 14.95 14.97
CA THR A 105 -25.76 16.23 15.20
C THR A 105 -25.48 16.75 13.81
N ASP A 106 -26.29 17.70 13.35
CA ASP A 106 -25.95 18.54 12.20
C ASP A 106 -24.61 19.21 12.55
N ARG A 107 -23.51 18.55 12.17
CA ARG A 107 -22.23 19.21 12.03
C ARG A 107 -22.39 20.11 10.82
N GLU A 108 -22.94 21.29 11.07
CA GLU A 108 -22.76 22.42 10.17
C GLU A 108 -21.24 22.65 10.09
N ALA A 109 -20.65 22.13 9.01
CA ALA A 109 -19.26 22.37 8.67
C ALA A 109 -19.05 23.90 8.61
N PRO A 110 -17.97 24.43 9.21
CA PRO A 110 -17.71 25.85 9.12
C PRO A 110 -17.57 26.22 7.64
N ARG A 111 -18.45 27.10 7.15
CA ARG A 111 -18.29 27.70 5.83
C ARG A 111 -16.93 28.40 5.82
N ALA A 112 -16.02 27.88 4.99
CA ALA A 112 -14.78 28.55 4.65
C ALA A 112 -15.13 29.91 4.03
N ASN A 113 -14.59 30.96 4.64
CA ASN A 113 -14.56 32.32 4.09
C ASN A 113 -13.12 32.60 3.67
#